data_AF-A0A8T4XB97-F1
#
_entry.id   AF-A0A8T4XB97-F1
#
_cell.length_a   1.000
_cell.length_b   1.000
_cell.length_c   1.000
_cell.angle_alpha   90.00
_cell.angle_beta   90.00
_cell.angle_gamma   90.00
#
_symmetry.space_group_name_H-M   'P 1'
#
loop_
_entity.id
_entity.type
_entity.pdbx_description
1 polymer ?
#
loop_
_entity_poly.entity_id
_entity_poly.type
_entity_poly.pdbx_seq_one_letter_code
_entity_poly.pdbx_strand_id
1 'polypeptide(L)' 'MEFFKKFACNVCNSKFSHQEELMNHKQIVHGKDLQYDCKECKKYFSNMEDMRTHLQREHSYKKDR' A
#
# COMPACT_ATOMS: atom_id res chain seq x y z
N MET A 1 -19.03 24.89 3.83
CA MET A 1 -19.46 23.90 2.82
C MET A 1 -18.27 23.03 2.46
N GLU A 2 -18.03 21.93 3.18
CA GLU A 2 -16.82 21.09 3.02
C GLU A 2 -17.08 19.85 2.13
N PHE A 3 -17.76 20.04 1.00
CA PHE A 3 -18.33 18.93 0.23
C PHE A 3 -17.41 18.27 -0.82
N PHE A 4 -16.22 18.80 -1.08
CA PHE A 4 -15.50 18.39 -2.30
C PHE A 4 -14.29 17.48 -2.12
N LYS A 5 -13.83 17.18 -0.91
CA LYS A 5 -12.76 16.20 -0.73
C LYS A 5 -13.33 14.78 -0.60
N LYS A 6 -13.84 14.25 -1.71
CA LYS A 6 -14.42 12.90 -1.79
C LYS A 6 -13.37 11.79 -1.78
N PHE A 7 -12.14 12.09 -2.19
CA PHE A 7 -11.09 11.10 -2.38
C PHE A 7 -10.13 11.09 -1.20
N ALA A 8 -10.32 10.15 -0.28
CA ALA A 8 -9.45 9.98 0.88
C ALA A 8 -8.35 8.95 0.60
N CYS A 9 -7.15 9.20 1.09
CA CYS A 9 -6.13 8.17 1.17
C CYS A 9 -6.54 7.14 2.22
N ASN A 10 -6.36 5.86 1.90
CA ASN A 10 -6.61 4.75 2.81
C ASN A 10 -5.36 4.36 3.60
N VAL A 11 -4.23 5.01 3.31
CA VAL A 11 -2.93 4.78 3.97
C VAL A 11 -2.59 5.90 4.94
N CYS A 12 -3.06 7.12 4.67
CA CYS A 12 -2.97 8.24 5.61
C CYS A 12 -4.26 9.05 5.62
N ASN A 13 -4.41 9.99 6.56
CA ASN A 13 -5.61 10.80 6.70
C ASN A 13 -5.74 11.97 5.70
N SER A 14 -4.97 11.97 4.61
CA SER A 14 -5.03 13.01 3.57
C SER A 14 -6.28 12.85 2.70
N LYS A 15 -6.95 13.98 2.42
CA LYS A 15 -8.14 14.05 1.57
C LYS A 15 -7.91 15.00 0.39
N PHE A 16 -8.37 14.58 -0.78
CA PHE A 16 -8.15 15.23 -2.07
C PHE A 16 -9.49 15.48 -2.77
N SER A 17 -9.51 16.51 -3.61
CA SER A 17 -10.71 16.91 -4.34
C SER A 17 -10.89 16.11 -5.62
N HIS A 18 -9.78 15.65 -6.22
CA HIS A 18 -9.77 14.85 -7.44
C HIS A 18 -9.08 13.49 -7.24
N GLN A 19 -9.49 12.52 -8.06
CA GLN A 19 -8.91 11.18 -8.04
C GLN A 19 -7.44 11.18 -8.50
N GLU A 20 -7.08 12.05 -9.46
CA GLU A 20 -5.71 12.19 -9.96
C GLU A 20 -4.74 12.65 -8.85
N GLU A 21 -5.18 13.59 -8.02
CA GLU A 21 -4.39 14.09 -6.88
C GLU A 21 -4.19 12.97 -5.85
N LEU A 22 -5.22 12.17 -5.59
CA LEU A 22 -5.10 11.00 -4.71
C LEU A 22 -4.14 9.95 -5.29
N MET A 23 -4.22 9.65 -6.59
CA MET A 23 -3.33 8.72 -7.28
C MET A 23 -1.88 9.18 -7.22
N ASN A 24 -1.63 10.45 -7.56
CA ASN A 24 -0.31 11.06 -7.52
C ASN A 24 0.24 11.08 -6.08
N HIS A 25 -0.57 11.49 -5.10
CA HIS A 25 -0.22 11.39 -3.69
C HIS A 25 0.14 9.96 -3.28
N LYS A 26 -0.68 8.97 -3.66
CA LYS A 26 -0.39 7.56 -3.39
C LYS A 26 0.91 7.13 -4.04
N GLN A 27 1.23 7.61 -5.24
CA GLN A 27 2.45 7.23 -5.94
C GLN A 27 3.71 7.92 -5.39
N ILE A 28 3.62 9.18 -4.96
CA ILE A 28 4.79 9.94 -4.48
C ILE A 28 5.02 9.72 -2.97
N VAL A 29 3.94 9.72 -2.19
CA VAL A 29 4.01 9.66 -0.72
C VAL A 29 3.95 8.23 -0.22
N HIS A 30 3.11 7.40 -0.85
CA HIS A 30 2.97 5.98 -0.49
C HIS A 30 3.61 5.02 -1.50
N GLY A 31 4.08 5.52 -2.63
CA GLY A 31 4.72 4.73 -3.69
C GLY A 31 6.22 4.67 -3.54
N LYS A 32 6.75 4.93 -2.33
CA LYS A 32 8.11 4.54 -1.97
C LYS A 32 8.17 3.02 -1.89
N ASP A 33 8.40 2.42 -3.05
CA ASP A 33 9.07 1.13 -3.25
C ASP A 33 8.46 -0.12 -2.62
N LEU A 34 7.22 -0.06 -2.14
CA LEU A 34 6.56 -1.22 -1.58
C LEU A 34 5.91 -2.04 -2.69
N GLN A 35 6.70 -2.51 -3.66
CA GLN A 35 6.20 -3.32 -4.78
C GLN A 35 5.60 -4.65 -4.33
N TYR A 36 5.91 -5.07 -3.09
CA TYR A 36 5.52 -6.34 -2.55
C TYR A 36 4.58 -6.12 -1.37
N ASP A 37 3.28 -6.10 -1.66
CA ASP A 37 2.24 -6.15 -0.65
C ASP A 37 1.95 -7.60 -0.23
N CYS A 38 1.91 -7.83 1.08
CA CYS A 38 1.41 -9.07 1.63
C CYS A 38 -0.13 -9.05 1.59
N LYS A 39 -0.75 -9.89 0.75
CA LYS A 39 -2.22 -9.94 0.62
C LYS A 39 -2.94 -10.44 1.87
N GLU A 40 -2.23 -11.13 2.76
CA GLU A 40 -2.77 -11.68 4.02
C GLU A 40 -2.93 -10.59 5.09
N CYS A 41 -1.91 -9.75 5.31
CA CYS A 41 -1.93 -8.73 6.37
C CYS A 41 -1.85 -7.28 5.86
N LYS A 42 -1.82 -7.08 4.54
CA LYS A 42 -1.66 -5.78 3.86
C LYS A 42 -0.43 -5.00 4.32
N LYS A 43 0.60 -5.72 4.79
CA LYS A 43 1.91 -5.14 5.10
C LYS A 43 2.71 -4.97 3.81
N TYR A 44 3.48 -3.91 3.78
CA TYR A 44 4.19 -3.46 2.61
C TYR A 44 5.69 -3.70 2.81
N PHE A 45 6.39 -4.21 1.78
CA PHE A 45 7.85 -4.45 1.82
C PHE A 45 8.61 -3.83 0.65
N SER A 46 9.75 -3.20 0.96
CA SER A 46 10.58 -2.48 -0.03
C SER A 46 11.29 -3.40 -1.02
N ASN A 47 11.31 -4.71 -0.78
CA ASN A 47 11.87 -5.70 -1.69
C ASN A 47 11.15 -7.05 -1.54
N MET A 48 11.34 -7.93 -2.54
CA MET A 48 10.67 -9.23 -2.61
C MET A 48 11.16 -10.19 -1.53
N GLU A 49 12.43 -10.07 -1.14
CA GLU A 49 13.08 -10.99 -0.20
C GLU A 49 12.58 -10.81 1.23
N ASP A 50 12.45 -9.56 1.68
CA ASP A 50 11.81 -9.20 2.95
C ASP A 50 10.36 -9.63 2.97
N MET A 51 9.62 -9.42 1.87
CA MET A 51 8.24 -9.90 1.76
C MET A 51 8.15 -11.42 1.86
N ARG A 52 9.03 -12.15 1.18
CA ARG A 52 9.06 -13.61 1.19
C ARG A 52 9.49 -14.18 2.54
N THR A 53 10.39 -13.50 3.24
CA THR A 53 10.81 -13.85 4.60
C THR A 53 9.68 -13.61 5.58
N HIS A 54 9.01 -12.46 5.49
CA HIS A 54 7.80 -12.17 6.25
C HIS A 54 6.72 -13.22 6.02
N LEU A 55 6.42 -13.53 4.76
CA LEU A 55 5.43 -14.53 4.41
C LEU A 55 5.75 -15.92 4.99
N GLN A 56 7.02 -16.34 4.98
CA GLN A 56 7.42 -17.63 5.57
C GLN A 56 7.33 -17.63 7.11
N ARG A 57 7.67 -16.51 7.76
CA ARG A 57 7.67 -16.41 9.23
C ARG A 57 6.29 -16.18 9.83
N GLU A 58 5.52 -15.28 9.23
CA GLU A 58 4.24 -14.80 9.78
C GLU A 58 3.04 -15.52 9.17
N HIS A 59 3.12 -15.91 7.88
CA HIS A 59 2.00 -16.48 7.14
C HIS A 59 2.24 -17.93 6.66
N SER A 60 3.40 -18.52 6.99
CA SER A 60 3.82 -19.84 6.54
C SER A 60 3.62 -20.09 5.03
N TYR A 61 3.82 -19.06 4.21
CA TYR A 61 3.64 -19.17 2.76
C TYR A 61 4.67 -20.13 2.17
N LYS A 62 4.22 -21.32 1.79
CA LYS A 62 5.02 -22.25 0.99
C LYS A 62 4.81 -21.88 -0.47
N LYS A 63 5.91 -21.56 -1.15
CA LYS A 63 5.90 -21.33 -2.60
C LYS A 63 5.55 -22.66 -3.26
N ASP A 64 4.27 -22.89 -3.51
CA ASP A 64 3.83 -24.01 -4.34
C ASP A 64 4.44 -23.80 -5.73
N ARG A 65 5.21 -24.78 -6.18
CA ARG A 65 5.95 -24.78 -7.44
C ARG A 65 5.07 -25.33 -8.55
#